data_AF-A0A1V5MX52-F1
#
_entry.id   AF-A0A1V5MX52-F1
#
_cell.length_a   1.000
_cell.length_b   1.000
_cell.length_c   1.000
_cell.angle_alpha   90.00
_cell.angle_beta   90.00
_cell.angle_gamma   90.00
#
_symmetry.space_group_name_H-M   'P 1'
#
loop_
_entity.id
_entity.type
_entity.pdbx_description
1 polymer ?
#
loop_
_entity_poly.entity_id
_entity_poly.type
_entity_poly.pdbx_seq_one_letter_code
_entity_poly.pdbx_strand_id
1 'polypeptide(L)'
;MRTYVAALFLIGANLRIFSVLERNEMGRALFDASLLLGLASLVINRLTWLLPFYWLAAFQQQSLNLKTILSSLMGFGSIYWLIGGASFLLDDFNYLRLWADNVWSIEWMAVNRVTPTTVAFLCGLALILIIAVGSFMGQRNQDKLRTRNQLYGFLWLWLGMKVLWITAAKSNTAFLSLLMIPTLIFWAHYFSLKDNRFSRLLFVVLLVFCVLVFGFYSPF
;
A
#
# COMPACT_ATOMS: atom_id res chain seq x y z
N MET A 1 -4.53 -16.84 4.64
CA MET A 1 -5.89 -16.24 4.68
C MET A 1 -5.90 -14.79 5.17
N ARG A 2 -5.38 -14.46 6.37
CA ARG A 2 -5.35 -13.09 6.92
C ARG A 2 -4.75 -12.03 5.98
N THR A 3 -3.63 -12.36 5.32
CA THR A 3 -2.93 -11.46 4.41
C THR A 3 -3.75 -11.09 3.17
N TYR A 4 -4.49 -12.04 2.60
CA TYR A 4 -5.35 -11.80 1.43
C TYR A 4 -6.53 -10.90 1.76
N VAL A 5 -7.13 -11.06 2.95
CA VAL A 5 -8.22 -10.19 3.42
C VAL A 5 -7.73 -8.75 3.59
N ALA A 6 -6.57 -8.55 4.20
CA ALA A 6 -5.96 -7.22 4.31
C ALA A 6 -5.63 -6.62 2.93
N ALA A 7 -5.17 -7.44 1.99
CA ALA A 7 -4.88 -7.01 0.62
C ALA A 7 -6.15 -6.54 -0.11
N LEU A 8 -7.28 -7.23 0.04
CA LEU A 8 -8.55 -6.83 -0.57
C LEU A 8 -9.02 -5.46 -0.07
N PHE A 9 -8.99 -5.24 1.25
CA PHE A 9 -9.33 -3.94 1.82
C PHE A 9 -8.38 -2.83 1.35
N LEU A 10 -7.08 -3.13 1.24
CA LEU A 10 -6.09 -2.17 0.78
C LEU A 10 -6.23 -1.83 -0.71
N ILE A 11 -6.55 -2.81 -1.56
CA ILE A 11 -6.88 -2.58 -2.96
C ILE A 11 -8.13 -1.70 -3.06
N GLY A 12 -9.18 -1.99 -2.29
CA GLY A 12 -10.38 -1.16 -2.24
C GLY A 12 -10.10 0.28 -1.80
N ALA A 13 -9.25 0.47 -0.78
CA ALA A 13 -8.86 1.79 -0.29
C ALA A 13 -8.11 2.60 -1.36
N ASN A 14 -7.16 1.96 -2.05
CA ASN A 14 -6.45 2.57 -3.18
C ASN A 14 -7.40 2.92 -4.32
N LEU A 15 -8.30 2.02 -4.71
CA LEU A 15 -9.26 2.31 -5.77
C LEU A 15 -10.09 3.54 -5.43
N ARG A 16 -10.59 3.67 -4.20
CA ARG A 16 -11.40 4.81 -3.78
C ARG A 16 -10.66 6.14 -3.82
N ILE A 17 -9.42 6.21 -3.30
CA ILE A 17 -8.69 7.48 -3.30
C ILE A 17 -8.23 7.91 -4.70
N PHE A 18 -7.89 6.96 -5.58
CA PHE A 18 -7.39 7.28 -6.92
C PHE A 18 -8.49 7.35 -7.99
N SER A 19 -9.69 6.82 -7.74
CA SER A 19 -10.83 6.92 -8.68
C SER A 19 -11.45 8.31 -8.75
N VAL A 20 -11.22 9.16 -7.74
CA VAL A 20 -11.82 10.49 -7.67
C VAL A 20 -11.36 11.35 -8.85
N LEU A 21 -12.35 11.85 -9.61
CA LEU A 21 -12.14 12.77 -10.74
C LEU A 21 -12.32 14.23 -10.29
N GLU A 22 -13.24 14.49 -9.37
CA GLU A 22 -13.60 15.84 -8.91
C GLU A 22 -13.12 16.10 -7.48
N ARG A 23 -12.56 17.30 -7.24
CA ARG A 23 -12.02 17.68 -5.92
C ARG A 23 -13.06 17.65 -4.80
N ASN A 24 -14.33 17.88 -5.13
CA ASN A 24 -15.42 17.94 -4.15
C ASN A 24 -15.74 16.56 -3.54
N GLU A 25 -15.46 15.47 -4.26
CA GLU A 25 -15.73 14.12 -3.79
C GLU A 25 -14.59 13.53 -2.94
N MET A 26 -13.45 14.20 -2.88
CA MET A 26 -12.28 13.64 -2.19
C MET A 26 -12.50 13.46 -0.69
N GLY A 27 -13.35 14.27 -0.06
CA GLY A 27 -13.71 14.06 1.35
C GLY A 27 -14.37 12.70 1.58
N ARG A 28 -15.30 12.30 0.71
CA ARG A 28 -15.98 10.99 0.79
C ARG A 28 -15.03 9.86 0.48
N ALA A 29 -14.20 10.00 -0.56
CA ALA A 29 -13.23 8.99 -0.91
C ALA A 29 -12.15 8.77 0.16
N LEU A 30 -11.68 9.84 0.83
CA LEU A 30 -10.73 9.72 1.94
C LEU A 30 -11.38 9.06 3.16
N PHE A 31 -12.66 9.34 3.43
CA PHE A 31 -13.43 8.63 4.44
C PHE A 31 -13.48 7.13 4.13
N ASP A 32 -13.96 6.75 2.94
CA ASP A 32 -14.08 5.35 2.52
C ASP A 32 -12.72 4.63 2.54
N ALA A 33 -11.67 5.27 2.01
CA ALA A 33 -10.33 4.70 1.98
C ALA A 33 -9.76 4.53 3.40
N SER A 34 -9.97 5.49 4.29
CA SER A 34 -9.51 5.41 5.68
C SER A 34 -10.30 4.39 6.51
N LEU A 35 -11.58 4.19 6.22
CA LEU A 35 -12.41 3.13 6.79
C LEU A 35 -11.87 1.77 6.33
N LEU A 36 -11.70 1.56 5.02
CA LEU A 36 -11.13 0.31 4.51
C LEU A 36 -9.71 0.05 5.06
N LEU A 37 -8.90 1.10 5.25
CA LEU A 37 -7.61 0.98 5.91
C LEU A 37 -7.72 0.59 7.39
N GLY A 38 -8.71 1.12 8.12
CA GLY A 38 -9.01 0.71 9.49
C GLY A 38 -9.35 -0.78 9.57
N LEU A 39 -10.17 -1.30 8.65
CA LEU A 39 -10.51 -2.72 8.58
C LEU A 39 -9.27 -3.58 8.25
N ALA A 40 -8.44 -3.12 7.32
CA ALA A 40 -7.17 -3.78 7.00
C ALA A 40 -6.23 -3.81 8.21
N SER A 41 -6.23 -2.74 9.02
CA SER A 41 -5.43 -2.63 10.23
C SER A 41 -5.85 -3.60 11.34
N LEU A 42 -7.14 -3.96 11.44
CA LEU A 42 -7.57 -4.99 12.41
C LEU A 42 -6.92 -6.35 12.16
N VAL A 43 -6.61 -6.64 10.88
CA VAL A 43 -5.95 -7.88 10.49
C VAL A 43 -4.44 -7.78 10.65
N ILE A 44 -3.87 -6.62 10.27
CA ILE A 44 -2.45 -6.30 10.35
C ILE A 44 -2.29 -4.88 10.94
N ASN A 45 -2.08 -4.82 12.25
CA ASN A 45 -2.12 -3.60 13.07
C ASN A 45 -1.22 -2.46 12.53
N ARG A 46 -0.08 -2.83 11.94
CA ARG A 46 0.92 -1.90 11.40
C ARG A 46 0.41 -1.09 10.20
N LEU A 47 -0.67 -1.51 9.52
CA LEU A 47 -1.26 -0.74 8.41
C LEU A 47 -1.84 0.60 8.86
N THR A 48 -2.10 0.81 10.16
CA THR A 48 -2.49 2.11 10.73
C THR A 48 -1.55 3.24 10.30
N TRP A 49 -0.25 2.97 10.28
CA TRP A 49 0.77 3.94 9.91
C TRP A 49 0.81 4.29 8.42
N LEU A 50 0.00 3.62 7.59
CA LEU A 50 -0.17 3.99 6.19
C LEU A 50 -1.08 5.22 6.02
N LEU A 51 -1.90 5.55 7.02
CA LEU A 51 -2.83 6.69 7.00
C LEU A 51 -2.17 8.04 6.64
N PRO A 52 -1.03 8.46 7.23
CA PRO A 52 -0.35 9.68 6.80
C PRO A 52 0.12 9.64 5.34
N PHE A 53 0.45 8.46 4.80
CA PHE A 53 0.81 8.34 3.39
C PHE A 53 -0.39 8.49 2.46
N TYR A 54 -1.61 8.15 2.90
CA TYR A 54 -2.84 8.50 2.17
C TYR A 54 -3.06 10.02 2.14
N TRP A 55 -2.70 10.74 3.21
CA TRP A 55 -2.74 12.21 3.20
C TRP A 55 -1.70 12.79 2.24
N LEU A 56 -0.48 12.27 2.23
CA LEU A 56 0.53 12.68 1.24
C LEU A 56 0.08 12.39 -0.19
N ALA A 57 -0.59 11.25 -0.43
CA ALA A 57 -1.17 10.95 -1.74
C ALA A 57 -2.28 11.95 -2.14
N ALA A 58 -3.17 12.31 -1.21
CA ALA A 58 -4.20 13.34 -1.44
C ALA A 58 -3.61 14.75 -1.64
N PHE A 59 -2.49 15.06 -0.96
CA PHE A 59 -1.75 16.30 -1.16
C PHE A 59 -1.22 16.40 -2.60
N GLN A 60 -0.65 15.33 -3.15
CA GLN A 60 -0.19 15.32 -4.55
C GLN A 60 -1.34 15.50 -5.54
N GLN A 61 -2.55 15.06 -5.21
CA GLN A 61 -3.76 15.30 -6.00
C GLN A 61 -4.36 16.72 -5.79
N GLN A 62 -3.66 17.61 -5.08
CA GLN A 62 -4.06 19.00 -4.79
C GLN A 62 -5.45 19.15 -4.18
N SER A 63 -5.86 18.15 -3.42
CA SER A 63 -7.23 18.05 -2.92
C SER A 63 -7.27 17.87 -1.40
N LEU A 64 -6.10 17.98 -0.76
CA LEU A 64 -5.96 17.95 0.69
C LEU A 64 -6.37 19.29 1.30
N ASN A 65 -7.44 19.24 2.07
CA ASN A 65 -7.96 20.32 2.90
C ASN A 65 -8.16 19.80 4.34
N LEU A 66 -8.31 20.71 5.31
CA LEU A 66 -8.63 20.34 6.69
C LEU A 66 -9.87 19.43 6.77
N LYS A 67 -10.91 19.75 5.99
CA LYS A 67 -12.14 18.94 5.86
C LYS A 67 -11.85 17.50 5.43
N THR A 68 -10.94 17.29 4.48
CA THR A 68 -10.60 15.94 4.00
C THR A 68 -9.78 15.15 5.03
N ILE A 69 -8.90 15.81 5.80
CA ILE A 69 -8.16 15.16 6.89
C ILE A 69 -9.15 14.73 7.99
N LEU A 70 -10.05 15.62 8.40
CA LEU A 70 -11.11 15.31 9.37
C LEU A 70 -11.99 14.14 8.90
N SER A 71 -12.35 14.13 7.61
CA SER A 71 -13.09 13.03 6.99
C SER A 71 -12.34 11.69 7.09
N SER A 72 -11.02 11.71 6.82
CA SER A 72 -10.17 10.52 6.97
C SER A 72 -9.99 10.08 8.44
N LEU A 73 -9.90 11.01 9.39
CA LEU A 73 -9.84 10.68 10.81
C LEU A 73 -11.15 10.07 11.30
N MET A 74 -12.29 10.60 10.85
CA MET A 74 -13.61 10.04 11.15
C MET A 74 -13.79 8.64 10.56
N GLY A 75 -13.36 8.41 9.31
CA GLY A 75 -13.46 7.11 8.67
C GLY A 75 -12.62 6.05 9.38
N PHE A 76 -11.34 6.34 9.65
CA PHE A 76 -10.48 5.43 10.42
C PHE A 76 -10.98 5.23 11.86
N GLY A 77 -11.34 6.34 12.53
CA GLY A 77 -11.80 6.34 13.92
C GLY A 77 -13.11 5.59 14.13
N SER A 78 -14.02 5.61 13.14
CA SER A 78 -15.32 4.93 13.24
C SER A 78 -15.20 3.44 13.57
N ILE A 79 -14.18 2.76 13.02
CA ILE A 79 -13.97 1.32 13.23
C ILE A 79 -13.52 1.05 14.66
N TYR A 80 -12.54 1.82 15.15
CA TYR A 80 -12.07 1.67 16.53
C TYR A 80 -13.10 2.12 17.54
N TRP A 81 -13.96 3.08 17.18
CA TRP A 81 -15.07 3.49 18.03
C TRP A 81 -16.13 2.39 18.17
N LEU A 82 -16.48 1.71 17.07
CA LEU A 82 -17.37 0.55 17.11
C LEU A 82 -16.78 -0.60 17.96
N ILE A 83 -15.49 -0.88 17.81
CA ILE A 83 -14.80 -1.89 18.62
C ILE A 83 -14.76 -1.49 20.09
N GLY A 84 -14.48 -0.21 20.39
CA GLY A 84 -14.52 0.32 21.75
C GLY A 84 -15.90 0.22 22.39
N GLY A 85 -16.95 0.52 21.63
CA GLY A 85 -18.34 0.34 22.08
C GLY A 85 -18.67 -1.13 22.37
N ALA A 86 -18.24 -2.05 21.50
CA ALA A 86 -18.43 -3.48 21.71
C ALA A 86 -17.63 -4.01 22.93
N SER A 87 -16.38 -3.59 23.08
CA SER A 87 -15.53 -3.92 24.23
C SER A 87 -16.12 -3.42 25.55
N PHE A 88 -16.74 -2.24 25.56
CA PHE A 88 -17.42 -1.71 26.74
C PHE A 88 -18.64 -2.54 27.14
N LEU A 89 -19.41 -3.04 26.17
CA LEU A 89 -20.56 -3.91 26.44
C LEU A 89 -20.18 -5.32 26.91
N LEU A 90 -19.03 -5.82 26.43
CA LEU A 90 -18.51 -7.16 26.75
C LEU A 90 -17.57 -7.18 27.96
N ASP A 91 -17.24 -6.01 28.52
CA ASP A 91 -16.23 -5.80 29.56
C ASP A 91 -14.85 -6.40 29.24
N ASP A 92 -14.52 -6.49 27.93
CA ASP A 92 -13.24 -7.02 27.45
C ASP A 92 -12.51 -6.01 26.55
N PHE A 93 -11.51 -5.37 27.14
CA PHE A 93 -10.63 -4.41 26.47
C PHE A 93 -9.30 -5.03 26.01
N ASN A 94 -9.11 -6.34 26.15
CA ASN A 94 -7.85 -6.99 25.85
C ASN A 94 -7.46 -6.81 24.38
N TYR A 95 -8.43 -6.87 23.46
CA TYR A 95 -8.16 -6.67 22.04
C TYR A 95 -7.60 -5.26 21.74
N LEU A 96 -8.20 -4.20 22.29
CA LEU A 96 -7.76 -2.83 22.06
C LEU A 96 -6.38 -2.57 22.67
N ARG A 97 -6.12 -3.13 23.85
CA ARG A 97 -4.82 -3.06 24.52
C ARG A 97 -3.73 -3.76 23.69
N LEU A 98 -3.97 -5.02 23.30
CA LEU A 98 -3.07 -5.76 22.42
C LEU A 98 -2.89 -5.06 21.08
N TRP A 99 -3.94 -4.43 20.55
CA TRP A 99 -3.84 -3.68 19.31
C TRP A 99 -2.89 -2.49 19.47
N ALA A 100 -3.07 -1.68 20.51
CA ALA A 100 -2.25 -0.50 20.79
C ALA A 100 -0.76 -0.88 20.99
N ASP A 101 -0.50 -1.93 21.76
CA ASP A 101 0.86 -2.43 22.00
C ASP A 101 1.54 -2.88 20.68
N ASN A 102 0.79 -3.59 19.82
CA ASN A 102 1.32 -4.06 18.54
C ASN A 102 1.52 -2.93 17.51
N VAL A 103 0.68 -1.88 17.52
CA VAL A 103 0.84 -0.71 16.63
C VAL A 103 2.12 0.06 16.95
N TRP A 104 2.45 0.18 18.25
CA TRP A 104 3.60 0.96 18.69
C TRP A 104 4.90 0.14 18.78
N SER A 105 4.82 -1.19 18.77
CA SER A 105 6.00 -2.06 18.77
C SER A 105 6.84 -1.88 17.50
N ILE A 106 8.02 -1.26 17.59
CA ILE A 106 8.97 -1.14 16.48
C ILE A 106 10.03 -2.23 16.65
N GLU A 107 10.05 -3.18 15.72
CA GLU A 107 11.07 -4.23 15.68
C GLU A 107 11.79 -4.14 14.33
N TRP A 108 13.06 -3.75 14.37
CA TRP A 108 13.89 -3.67 13.17
C TRP A 108 14.05 -5.04 12.51
N MET A 109 14.03 -5.06 11.18
CA MET A 109 14.24 -6.28 10.40
C MET A 109 15.54 -7.00 10.82
N ALA A 110 15.41 -8.21 11.36
CA ALA A 110 16.54 -9.08 11.62
C ALA A 110 17.05 -9.66 10.29
N VAL A 111 18.16 -9.11 9.77
CA VAL A 111 18.78 -9.51 8.49
C VAL A 111 19.07 -11.02 8.44
N ASN A 112 19.43 -11.62 9.57
CA ASN A 112 19.75 -13.05 9.68
C ASN A 112 18.53 -13.99 9.49
N ARG A 113 17.30 -13.47 9.52
CA ARG A 113 16.07 -14.28 9.32
C ARG A 113 15.49 -14.15 7.92
N VAL A 114 16.10 -13.36 7.04
CA VAL A 114 15.60 -13.16 5.68
C VAL A 114 16.09 -14.29 4.79
N THR A 115 15.17 -15.05 4.21
CA THR A 115 15.54 -16.12 3.27
C THR A 115 16.18 -15.53 2.01
N PRO A 116 17.15 -16.23 1.38
CA PRO A 116 17.77 -15.77 0.13
C PRO A 116 16.74 -15.51 -0.99
N THR A 117 15.64 -16.27 -1.01
CA THR A 117 14.51 -16.07 -1.92
C THR A 117 13.82 -14.73 -1.73
N THR A 118 13.70 -14.26 -0.49
CA THR A 118 13.09 -12.96 -0.15
C THR A 118 13.98 -11.82 -0.62
N VAL A 119 15.30 -11.99 -0.46
CA VAL A 119 16.29 -11.01 -0.94
C VAL A 119 16.24 -10.90 -2.46
N ALA A 120 16.25 -12.03 -3.18
CA ALA A 120 16.14 -12.05 -4.63
C ALA A 120 14.85 -11.38 -5.11
N PHE A 121 13.73 -11.64 -4.42
CA PHE A 121 12.44 -11.02 -4.72
C PHE A 121 12.44 -9.50 -4.53
N LEU A 122 13.01 -9.02 -3.42
CA LEU A 122 13.14 -7.59 -3.12
C LEU A 122 14.07 -6.88 -4.10
N CYS A 123 15.21 -7.48 -4.43
CA CYS A 123 16.15 -6.95 -5.42
C CYS A 123 15.51 -6.86 -6.80
N GLY A 124 14.76 -7.88 -7.21
CA GLY A 124 13.96 -7.85 -8.44
C GLY A 124 12.99 -6.68 -8.41
N LEU A 125 12.10 -6.63 -7.40
CA LEU A 125 11.13 -5.52 -7.24
C LEU A 125 11.79 -4.14 -7.26
N ALA A 126 12.95 -3.98 -6.59
CA ALA A 126 13.67 -2.71 -6.53
C ALA A 126 14.28 -2.32 -7.89
N LEU A 127 15.00 -3.22 -8.55
CA LEU A 127 15.58 -2.99 -9.89
C LEU A 127 14.51 -2.53 -10.87
N ILE A 128 13.38 -3.22 -10.83
CA ILE A 128 12.31 -2.97 -11.78
C ILE A 128 11.60 -1.65 -11.46
N LEU A 129 11.44 -1.32 -10.18
CA LEU A 129 10.88 -0.02 -9.79
C LEU A 129 11.79 1.14 -10.19
N ILE A 130 13.13 0.97 -10.11
CA ILE A 130 14.08 1.95 -10.60
C ILE A 130 13.90 2.18 -12.11
N ILE A 131 13.73 1.11 -12.90
CA ILE A 131 13.47 1.21 -14.35
C ILE A 131 12.15 1.94 -14.62
N ALA A 132 11.07 1.55 -13.94
CA ALA A 132 9.75 2.13 -14.11
C ALA A 132 9.72 3.61 -13.71
N VAL A 133 10.27 3.97 -12.55
CA VAL A 133 10.36 5.36 -12.08
C VAL A 133 11.28 6.19 -12.97
N GLY A 134 12.44 5.66 -13.38
CA GLY A 134 13.34 6.34 -14.31
C GLY A 134 12.67 6.68 -15.63
N SER A 135 11.91 5.73 -16.18
CA SER A 135 11.15 5.94 -17.41
C SER A 135 10.02 6.97 -17.26
N PHE A 136 9.36 7.00 -16.10
CA PHE A 136 8.32 7.97 -15.78
C PHE A 136 8.89 9.38 -15.65
N MET A 137 10.05 9.54 -14.99
CA MET A 137 10.73 10.83 -14.88
C MET A 137 11.12 11.38 -16.26
N GLY A 138 11.58 10.52 -17.18
CA GLY A 138 11.91 10.92 -18.55
C GLY A 138 10.70 11.34 -19.40
N GLN A 139 9.49 10.93 -19.05
CA GLN A 139 8.24 11.20 -19.81
C GLN A 139 7.27 12.13 -19.07
N ARG A 140 7.71 12.75 -17.97
CA ARG A 140 6.91 13.60 -17.08
C ARG A 140 6.08 14.68 -17.81
N ASN A 141 6.59 15.18 -18.93
CA ASN A 141 5.99 16.27 -19.69
C ASN A 141 4.95 15.79 -20.73
N GLN A 142 4.92 14.49 -21.03
CA GLN A 142 3.99 13.90 -21.98
C GLN A 142 2.70 13.40 -21.29
N ASP A 143 2.80 13.08 -20.00
CA ASP A 143 1.66 12.65 -19.20
C ASP A 143 0.77 13.84 -18.79
N LYS A 144 -0.55 13.61 -18.80
CA LYS A 144 -1.51 14.56 -18.23
C LYS A 144 -1.13 14.84 -16.77
N LEU A 145 -1.21 16.12 -16.37
CA LEU A 145 -0.94 16.59 -15.00
C LEU A 145 -1.58 15.70 -13.92
N ARG A 146 -2.78 15.20 -14.21
CA ARG A 146 -3.54 14.30 -13.33
C ARG A 146 -2.90 12.93 -13.17
N THR A 147 -2.62 12.22 -14.26
CA THR A 147 -2.00 10.88 -14.24
C THR A 147 -0.66 10.94 -13.51
N ARG A 148 0.10 12.00 -13.76
CA ARG A 148 1.35 12.30 -13.06
C ARG A 148 1.17 12.44 -11.55
N ASN A 149 0.17 13.22 -11.11
CA ASN A 149 -0.09 13.42 -9.68
C ASN A 149 -0.59 12.14 -8.98
N GLN A 150 -1.39 11.31 -9.67
CA GLN A 150 -1.81 10.00 -9.17
C GLN A 150 -0.60 9.06 -9.00
N LEU A 151 0.32 9.01 -9.97
CA LEU A 151 1.55 8.21 -9.88
C LEU A 151 2.47 8.67 -8.74
N TYR A 152 2.61 9.99 -8.52
CA TYR A 152 3.31 10.50 -7.34
C TYR A 152 2.63 10.11 -6.02
N GLY A 153 1.29 10.04 -6.00
CA GLY A 153 0.55 9.53 -4.84
C GLY A 153 0.84 8.05 -4.58
N PHE A 154 0.87 7.21 -5.63
CA PHE A 154 1.27 5.81 -5.51
C PHE A 154 2.73 5.64 -5.07
N LEU A 155 3.62 6.56 -5.45
CA LEU A 155 5.02 6.55 -5.01
C LEU A 155 5.12 6.78 -3.50
N TRP A 156 4.34 7.72 -2.95
CA TRP A 156 4.26 7.92 -1.50
C TRP A 156 3.73 6.71 -0.76
N LEU A 157 2.69 6.06 -1.29
CA LEU A 157 2.14 4.82 -0.70
C LEU A 157 3.15 3.68 -0.77
N TRP A 158 3.90 3.57 -1.87
CA TRP A 158 4.98 2.60 -1.99
C TRP A 158 6.08 2.83 -0.94
N LEU A 159 6.52 4.08 -0.78
CA LEU A 159 7.50 4.47 0.23
C LEU A 159 7.00 4.15 1.64
N GLY A 160 5.74 4.49 1.95
CA GLY A 160 5.14 4.16 3.24
C GLY A 160 5.12 2.67 3.50
N MET A 161 4.68 1.88 2.53
CA MET A 161 4.68 0.42 2.65
C MET A 161 6.10 -0.16 2.83
N LYS A 162 7.13 0.44 2.20
CA LYS A 162 8.53 0.04 2.41
C LYS A 162 9.03 0.37 3.81
N VAL A 163 8.71 1.54 4.34
CA VAL A 163 9.05 1.93 5.72
C VAL A 163 8.39 0.97 6.72
N LEU A 164 7.12 0.62 6.49
CA LEU A 164 6.41 -0.36 7.33
C LEU A 164 7.03 -1.75 7.26
N TRP A 165 7.48 -2.17 6.08
CA TRP A 165 8.18 -3.43 5.90
C TRP A 165 9.49 -3.49 6.70
N ILE A 166 10.32 -2.44 6.65
CA ILE A 166 11.60 -2.37 7.38
C ILE A 166 11.40 -2.42 8.90
N THR A 167 10.32 -1.81 9.38
CA THR A 167 10.01 -1.67 10.81
C THR A 167 9.20 -2.84 11.39
N ALA A 168 8.92 -3.88 10.58
CA ALA A 168 8.05 -5.00 10.94
C ALA A 168 8.76 -6.37 10.87
N ALA A 169 9.65 -6.67 11.81
CA ALA A 169 10.37 -7.95 11.87
C ALA A 169 9.44 -9.20 11.94
N LYS A 170 8.34 -9.12 12.71
CA LYS A 170 7.47 -10.27 13.03
C LYS A 170 6.42 -10.62 11.95
N SER A 171 6.10 -9.71 11.03
CA SER A 171 5.05 -9.88 10.00
C SER A 171 5.58 -9.70 8.56
N ASN A 172 6.89 -9.96 8.37
CA ASN A 172 7.66 -9.63 7.17
C ASN A 172 7.04 -10.18 5.86
N THR A 173 6.51 -11.41 5.87
CA THR A 173 5.94 -12.07 4.67
C THR A 173 4.65 -11.43 4.17
N ALA A 174 3.80 -10.93 5.06
CA ALA A 174 2.54 -10.29 4.71
C ALA A 174 2.77 -8.96 3.97
N PHE A 175 3.73 -8.17 4.44
CA PHE A 175 4.04 -6.87 3.87
C PHE A 175 4.68 -6.97 2.47
N LEU A 176 5.43 -8.04 2.18
CA LEU A 176 5.95 -8.31 0.83
C LEU A 176 4.84 -8.45 -0.20
N SER A 177 3.76 -9.16 0.14
CA SER A 177 2.61 -9.32 -0.76
C SER A 177 1.87 -8.00 -0.96
N LEU A 178 1.75 -7.17 0.08
CA LEU A 178 1.09 -5.86 0.01
C LEU A 178 1.92 -4.82 -0.77
N LEU A 179 3.25 -4.92 -0.72
CA LEU A 179 4.17 -4.09 -1.51
C LEU A 179 3.99 -4.28 -3.03
N MET A 180 3.48 -5.42 -3.46
CA MET A 180 3.22 -5.69 -4.87
C MET A 180 2.17 -4.75 -5.47
N ILE A 181 1.16 -4.37 -4.70
CA ILE A 181 0.01 -3.58 -5.17
C ILE A 181 0.46 -2.26 -5.81
N PRO A 182 1.19 -1.36 -5.12
CA PRO A 182 1.68 -0.13 -5.74
C PRO A 182 2.70 -0.39 -6.85
N THR A 183 3.53 -1.44 -6.77
CA THR A 183 4.52 -1.74 -7.84
C THR A 183 3.87 -2.20 -9.14
N LEU A 184 2.77 -2.94 -9.08
CA LEU A 184 2.03 -3.41 -10.25
C LEU A 184 1.41 -2.25 -11.05
N ILE A 185 1.09 -1.14 -10.38
CA ILE A 185 0.53 0.04 -11.04
C ILE A 185 1.60 0.79 -11.82
N PHE A 186 2.81 0.93 -11.27
CA PHE A 186 3.97 1.45 -12.02
C PHE A 186 4.32 0.57 -13.22
N TRP A 187 4.15 -0.74 -13.07
CA TRP A 187 4.26 -1.71 -14.15
C TRP A 187 3.26 -1.45 -15.28
N ALA A 188 1.98 -1.44 -14.94
CA ALA A 188 0.91 -1.23 -15.89
C ALA A 188 1.12 0.08 -16.68
N HIS A 189 1.52 1.15 -16.00
CA HIS A 189 1.85 2.43 -16.65
C HIS A 189 3.01 2.28 -17.63
N TYR A 190 4.13 1.68 -17.21
CA TYR A 190 5.31 1.51 -18.07
C TYR A 190 5.01 0.75 -19.37
N PHE A 191 4.33 -0.40 -19.29
CA PHE A 191 4.01 -1.22 -20.48
C PHE A 191 2.95 -0.58 -21.37
N SER A 192 2.05 0.21 -20.80
CA SER A 192 1.04 0.90 -21.60
C SER A 192 1.63 1.98 -22.52
N LEU A 193 2.77 2.57 -22.14
CA LEU A 193 3.39 3.70 -22.84
C LEU A 193 4.56 3.30 -23.73
N LYS A 194 5.28 2.23 -23.41
CA LYS A 194 6.48 1.80 -24.15
C LYS A 194 6.23 0.56 -24.99
N ASP A 195 6.10 0.73 -26.30
CA ASP A 195 6.09 -0.38 -27.26
C ASP A 195 7.42 -0.52 -28.02
N ASN A 196 8.49 -0.81 -27.26
CA ASN A 196 9.81 -1.12 -27.83
C ASN A 196 10.16 -2.59 -27.60
N ARG A 197 11.08 -3.15 -28.41
CA ARG A 197 11.57 -4.53 -28.26
C ARG A 197 12.07 -4.84 -26.83
N PHE A 198 12.72 -3.86 -26.20
CA PHE A 198 13.18 -3.96 -24.80
C PHE A 198 12.02 -4.06 -23.80
N SER A 199 10.95 -3.27 -23.99
CA SER A 199 9.76 -3.33 -23.15
C SER A 199 9.08 -4.70 -23.28
N ARG A 200 8.92 -5.22 -24.50
CA ARG A 200 8.36 -6.57 -24.71
C ARG A 200 9.19 -7.68 -24.06
N LEU A 201 10.52 -7.59 -24.13
CA LEU A 201 11.42 -8.53 -23.45
C LEU A 201 11.29 -8.42 -21.92
N LEU A 202 11.29 -7.20 -21.37
CA LEU A 202 11.09 -6.96 -19.95
C LEU A 202 9.76 -7.55 -19.45
N PHE A 203 8.68 -7.42 -20.22
CA PHE A 203 7.39 -7.99 -19.90
C PHE A 203 7.45 -9.52 -19.77
N VAL A 204 8.06 -10.20 -20.74
CA VAL A 204 8.20 -11.67 -20.73
C VAL A 204 9.09 -12.13 -19.56
N VAL A 205 10.24 -11.47 -19.36
CA VAL A 205 11.15 -11.78 -18.25
C VAL A 205 10.43 -11.68 -16.91
N LEU A 206 9.58 -10.67 -16.74
CA LEU A 206 8.84 -10.52 -15.50
C LEU A 206 7.68 -11.46 -15.34
N LEU A 207 6.99 -11.81 -16.41
CA LEU A 207 5.97 -12.83 -16.38
C LEU A 207 6.58 -14.15 -15.90
N VAL A 208 7.74 -14.53 -16.45
CA VAL A 208 8.51 -15.70 -16.00
C VAL A 208 8.93 -15.54 -14.54
N PHE A 209 9.44 -14.37 -14.13
CA PHE A 209 9.81 -14.11 -12.74
C PHE A 209 8.61 -14.26 -11.79
N CYS A 210 7.44 -13.73 -12.13
CA CYS A 210 6.23 -13.87 -11.33
C CYS A 210 5.77 -15.32 -11.23
N VAL A 211 5.85 -16.10 -12.33
CA VAL A 211 5.51 -17.53 -12.34
C VAL A 211 6.49 -18.33 -11.48
N LEU A 212 7.79 -18.05 -11.58
CA LEU A 212 8.82 -18.68 -10.75
C LEU A 212 8.62 -18.35 -9.28
N VAL A 213 8.42 -17.08 -8.95
CA VAL A 213 8.14 -16.65 -7.58
C VAL A 213 6.88 -17.35 -7.07
N PHE A 214 5.80 -17.40 -7.84
CA PHE A 214 4.59 -18.12 -7.45
C PHE A 214 4.88 -19.61 -7.20
N GLY A 215 5.62 -20.28 -8.08
CA GLY A 215 5.99 -21.69 -7.92
C GLY A 215 6.90 -21.97 -6.72
N PHE A 216 7.79 -21.06 -6.35
CA PHE A 216 8.68 -21.21 -5.18
C PHE A 216 8.07 -20.70 -3.86
N TYR A 217 7.12 -19.75 -3.90
CA TYR A 217 6.46 -19.17 -2.73
C TYR A 217 5.04 -19.69 -2.47
N SER A 218 4.45 -20.48 -3.35
CA SER A 218 3.24 -21.23 -3.01
C SER A 218 3.64 -22.51 -2.28
N PRO A 219 3.50 -22.59 -0.95
CA PRO A 219 3.32 -23.90 -0.35
C PRO A 219 1.93 -24.36 -0.80
N PHE A 220 1.85 -25.47 -1.50
CA PHE A 220 0.88 -26.43 -1.01
C PHE A 220 1.40 -26.94 0.33
#